data_AF-A0A814JR98-F1
#
_entry.id   AF-A0A814JR98-F1
#
_cell.length_a   1.000
_cell.length_b   1.000
_cell.length_c   1.000
_cell.angle_alpha   90.00
_cell.angle_beta   90.00
_cell.angle_gamma   90.00
#
_symmetry.space_group_name_H-M   'P 1'
#
loop_
_entity.id
_entity.type
_entity.pdbx_description
1 polymer ?
#
loop_
_entity_poly.entity_id
_entity_poly.type
_entity_poly.pdbx_seq_one_letter_code
_entity_poly.pdbx_strand_id
1 'polypeptide(L)' 'MNMPRISVMTFNMWKLGNYPANWPQRQQHILECLTTFIPDILCVQELHSLFHDVIIKVLPSHEYVKDHFGG' A
#
# COMPACT_ATOMS: atom_id res chain seq x y z
N MET A 1 -15.43 4.41 27.90
CA MET A 1 -14.98 3.87 26.59
C MET A 1 -13.53 4.24 26.41
N ASN A 2 -12.64 3.30 26.08
CA ASN A 2 -11.28 3.65 25.70
C ASN A 2 -11.33 4.40 24.37
N MET A 3 -10.53 5.46 24.26
CA MET A 3 -10.37 6.19 23.00
C MET A 3 -9.67 5.26 21.99
N PRO A 4 -10.20 5.09 20.76
CA PRO A 4 -9.55 4.26 19.77
C PRO A 4 -8.17 4.85 19.42
N ARG A 5 -7.16 3.98 19.37
CA ARG A 5 -5.83 4.34 18.87
C ARG A 5 -5.83 4.04 17.38
N ILE A 6 -5.52 5.05 16.58
CA ILE A 6 -5.50 4.95 15.11
C ILE A 6 -4.06 5.10 14.66
N SER A 7 -3.63 4.20 13.80
CA SER A 7 -2.34 4.24 13.10
C SER A 7 -2.56 4.69 11.65
N VAL A 8 -1.72 5.62 11.21
CA VAL A 8 -1.77 6.16 9.84
C VAL A 8 -0.38 6.03 9.22
N MET A 9 -0.33 5.48 8.01
CA MET A 9 0.88 5.34 7.22
C MET A 9 0.72 6.05 5.89
N THR A 10 1.72 6.83 5.48
CA THR A 10 1.85 7.30 4.10
C THR A 10 3.05 6.61 3.45
N PHE A 11 2.87 6.07 2.24
CA PHE A 11 3.89 5.28 1.57
C PHE A 11 3.95 5.61 0.08
N ASN A 12 5.04 6.26 -0.34
CA ASN A 12 5.37 6.39 -1.76
C ASN A 12 5.99 5.06 -2.24
N MET A 13 5.38 4.46 -3.28
CA MET A 13 5.76 3.14 -3.77
C MET A 13 6.88 3.14 -4.78
N TRP A 14 7.36 4.31 -5.21
CA TRP A 14 8.49 4.52 -6.11
C TRP A 14 8.39 3.77 -7.44
N LYS A 15 7.91 4.47 -8.46
CA LYS A 15 7.91 4.07 -9.87
C LYS A 15 9.06 4.75 -10.60
N LEU A 16 9.59 4.07 -11.62
CA LEU A 16 10.46 4.66 -12.64
C LEU A 16 9.69 4.66 -13.96
N GLY A 17 9.24 5.83 -14.39
CA GLY A 17 8.21 5.95 -15.42
C GLY A 17 6.91 5.30 -14.96
N ASN A 18 6.39 4.36 -15.75
CA ASN A 18 5.14 3.66 -15.44
C ASN A 18 5.34 2.27 -14.82
N TYR A 19 6.54 1.94 -14.32
CA TYR A 19 6.83 0.63 -13.77
C TYR A 19 7.41 0.70 -12.34
N PRO A 20 7.04 -0.23 -11.44
CA PRO A 20 7.65 -0.36 -10.12
C PRO A 20 9.19 -0.45 -10.17
N ALA A 21 9.86 0.48 -9.49
CA ALA A 21 11.32 0.47 -9.42
C ALA A 21 11.80 -0.81 -8.70
N ASN A 22 12.76 -1.53 -9.30
CA ASN A 22 13.39 -2.73 -8.75
C ASN A 22 12.38 -3.77 -8.21
N TRP A 23 11.32 -4.03 -8.97
CA TRP A 23 10.17 -4.83 -8.53
C TRP A 23 10.51 -6.21 -7.94
N PRO A 24 11.36 -7.03 -8.59
CA PRO A 24 11.61 -8.40 -8.12
C PRO A 24 12.13 -8.47 -6.68
N GLN A 25 12.87 -7.46 -6.24
CA GLN A 25 13.45 -7.38 -4.90
C GLN A 25 12.52 -6.65 -3.92
N ARG A 26 11.78 -5.64 -4.38
CA ARG A 26 10.95 -4.80 -3.49
C ARG A 26 9.62 -5.41 -3.11
N GLN A 27 9.07 -6.31 -3.93
CA GLN A 27 7.78 -6.93 -3.66
C GLN A 27 7.70 -7.54 -2.26
N GLN A 28 8.72 -8.34 -1.88
CA GLN A 28 8.77 -9.02 -0.59
C GLN A 28 8.86 -8.03 0.58
N HIS A 29 9.68 -6.98 0.46
CA HIS A 29 9.84 -5.99 1.53
C HIS A 29 8.61 -5.11 1.74
N ILE A 30 7.87 -4.80 0.67
CA ILE A 30 6.57 -4.12 0.78
C ILE A 30 5.58 -5.01 1.54
N LEU A 31 5.53 -6.30 1.18
CA LEU A 31 4.68 -7.27 1.85
C LEU A 31 5.03 -7.37 3.35
N GLU A 32 6.31 -7.50 3.68
CA GLU A 32 6.79 -7.57 5.06
C GLU A 32 6.44 -6.30 5.85
N CYS A 33 6.66 -5.12 5.27
CA CYS A 33 6.33 -3.84 5.89
C CYS A 33 4.83 -3.74 6.24
N LEU A 34 3.96 -4.00 5.26
CA LEU A 34 2.51 -3.90 5.47
C LEU A 34 1.97 -4.98 6.42
N THR A 35 2.57 -6.19 6.40
CA THR A 35 2.22 -7.27 7.34
C THR A 35 2.66 -6.95 8.77
N THR A 36 3.78 -6.24 8.93
CA THR A 36 4.32 -5.89 10.25
C THR A 36 3.50 -4.79 10.91
N PHE A 37 3.13 -3.76 10.15
CA PHE A 37 2.51 -2.57 10.73
C PHE A 37 0.98 -2.57 10.66
N ILE A 38 0.38 -3.21 9.66
CA ILE A 38 -1.08 -3.31 9.43
C ILE A 38 -1.79 -1.99 9.79
N PRO A 39 -1.47 -0.88 9.09
CA PRO A 39 -1.96 0.45 9.49
C PRO A 39 -3.48 0.52 9.32
N ASP A 40 -4.18 1.23 10.20
CA ASP A 40 -5.64 1.43 10.07
C ASP A 40 -5.99 2.25 8.83
N ILE A 41 -5.13 3.22 8.49
CA ILE A 41 -5.25 4.04 7.28
C ILE A 41 -3.91 4.02 6.53
N LEU A 42 -3.97 3.63 5.25
CA LEU A 42 -2.82 3.62 4.34
C LEU A 42 -3.04 4.61 3.19
N CYS A 43 -2.20 5.63 3.09
CA CYS A 43 -2.17 6.57 1.98
C CYS A 43 -1.01 6.19 1.04
N VAL A 44 -1.30 5.94 -0.24
CA VAL A 44 -0.30 5.45 -1.19
C VAL A 44 -0.05 6.48 -2.29
N GLN A 45 1.22 6.73 -2.63
CA GLN A 45 1.61 7.50 -3.80
C GLN A 45 2.32 6.62 -4.82
N GLU A 46 2.29 7.05 -6.09
CA GLU A 46 2.89 6.32 -7.20
C GLU A 46 2.35 4.89 -7.34
N LEU A 47 1.04 4.71 -7.13
CA LEU A 47 0.40 3.41 -7.25
C LEU A 47 0.55 2.84 -8.68
N HIS A 48 0.70 1.52 -8.75
CA HIS A 48 0.73 0.71 -9.95
C HIS A 48 -0.06 -0.57 -9.65
N SER A 49 -0.63 -1.23 -10.66
CA SER A 49 -1.43 -2.46 -10.47
C SER A 49 -0.68 -3.52 -9.64
N LEU A 50 0.59 -3.78 -9.97
CA LEU A 50 1.44 -4.71 -9.22
C LEU A 50 1.59 -4.36 -7.72
N PHE A 51 1.66 -3.07 -7.36
CA PHE A 51 1.66 -2.66 -5.95
C PHE A 51 0.30 -2.89 -5.31
N HIS A 52 -0.77 -2.54 -6.03
CA HIS A 52 -2.15 -2.70 -5.58
C HIS A 52 -2.47 -4.18 -5.28
N ASP A 53 -2.06 -5.10 -6.15
CA ASP A 53 -2.25 -6.54 -5.96
C ASP A 53 -1.60 -7.04 -4.65
N VAL A 54 -0.41 -6.53 -4.32
CA VAL A 54 0.26 -6.86 -3.05
C VAL A 54 -0.47 -6.25 -1.86
N ILE A 55 -0.89 -4.99 -1.95
CA ILE A 55 -1.61 -4.30 -0.87
C ILE A 55 -2.91 -5.04 -0.54
N ILE A 56 -3.74 -5.37 -1.54
CA ILE A 56 -5.01 -6.08 -1.34
C ILE A 56 -4.79 -7.49 -0.81
N LYS A 57 -3.71 -8.16 -1.22
CA LYS A 57 -3.35 -9.47 -0.68
C LYS A 57 -2.99 -9.40 0.82
N VAL A 58 -2.27 -8.37 1.24
CA VAL A 58 -1.77 -8.24 2.64
C VAL A 58 -2.82 -7.62 3.56
N LEU A 59 -3.65 -6.72 3.04
CA LEU A 59 -4.66 -5.97 3.78
C LEU A 59 -6.06 -6.27 3.23
N PRO A 60 -6.53 -7.54 3.26
CA PRO A 60 -7.75 -7.95 2.57
C PRO A 60 -9.04 -7.37 3.18
N SER A 61 -8.97 -6.89 4.43
CA SER A 61 -10.10 -6.25 5.13
C SER A 61 -10.17 -4.74 4.91
N HIS A 62 -9.16 -4.13 4.28
CA HIS A 62 -9.14 -2.69 4.06
C HIS A 62 -10.05 -2.32 2.90
N GLU A 63 -10.98 -1.41 3.16
CA GLU A 63 -11.67 -0.72 2.08
C GLU A 63 -10.72 0.27 1.41
N TYR A 64 -10.88 0.45 0.11
CA TYR A 64 -10.07 1.36 -0.69
C TYR A 64 -10.92 2.11 -1.71
N VAL A 65 -10.41 3.25 -2.15
CA VAL A 65 -11.06 4.11 -3.14
C VAL A 65 -11.08 3.39 -4.49
N LYS A 66 -12.28 3.24 -5.09
CA LYS A 66 -12.50 2.55 -6.37
C LYS A 66 -12.69 3.53 -7.55
N ASP A 67 -12.19 4.75 -7.40
CA ASP A 67 -12.30 5.74 -8.47
C ASP A 67 -11.43 5.33 -9.67
N HIS A 68 -11.73 5.95 -10.83
CA HIS A 68 -10.81 5.85 -11.95
C HIS A 68 -9.55 6.65 -11.60
N PHE A 69 -8.46 5.95 -11.34
CA PHE A 69 -7.16 6.56 -11.10
C PHE A 69 -6.72 7.31 -12.37
N GLY A 70 -6.75 8.64 -12.34
CA GLY A 70 -6.40 9.50 -13.47
C GLY A 70 -4.91 9.89 -13.56
N GLY A 71 -4.07 9.31 -12.69
CA GLY A 71 -2.64 9.60 -12.59
C GLY A 71 -1.74 8.62 -13.32
#